data_AF-A0A7S0I8P1-F1
#
_entry.id   AF-A0A7S0I8P1-F1
#
_cell.length_a   1.000
_cell.length_b   1.000
_cell.length_c   1.000
_cell.angle_alpha   90.00
_cell.angle_beta   90.00
_cell.angle_gamma   90.00
#
_symmetry.space_group_name_H-M   'P 1'
#
loop_
_entity.id
_entity.type
_entity.pdbx_description
1 polymer ?
#
loop_
_entity_poly.entity_id
_entity_poly.type
_entity_poly.pdbx_seq_one_letter_code
_entity_poly.pdbx_strand_id
1 'polypeptide(L)'
;QGATLSSTLNVAGVATMQDDILMSETAASLTHTAASGLTSGLTIKSTFGFVDVESVRFTGTQIGINGDTDLLSLASGALTVTGTLDTTADIRVATNKFTVDASGNTAVGGTLGVTGVTTLSNAVTIAQDATLQANLKMSSETAALTHTATTGGLTIKSTSGYVDVESVRFTDAKIGIAADIDLVNLASGAVTISGTLDASGTFRVATNKFSVDSGSGNTAVAGTFGVTGATTLSDTLNVAKDMTLQKNIIMSDTAAALTHTGASGGLTISSSSGHVEVESVRFTGSQMGISTDADIITLSSGAVAVSGTLTVSDDLKLSETSAALTHTASSGGVAITSTAGYVDVESVRFTSNAIGISGDTDIITLSSASVAVAGALGSTGDFNVATTAFTVASGTGNTAVGGTFSVAGASTLTSAATLSST
;
A
#
# COMPACT_ATOMS: atom_id res chain seq x y z
N GLN A 1 -111.96 64.06 -49.62
CA GLN A 1 -111.78 64.01 -51.09
C GLN A 1 -110.34 63.57 -51.33
N GLY A 2 -110.11 62.40 -51.92
CA GLY A 2 -108.76 61.91 -52.24
C GLY A 2 -108.49 62.01 -53.74
N ALA A 3 -107.28 62.41 -54.12
CA ALA A 3 -106.81 62.38 -55.50
C ALA A 3 -105.79 61.25 -55.66
N THR A 4 -106.09 60.28 -56.52
CA THR A 4 -105.16 59.20 -56.84
C THR A 4 -104.32 59.62 -58.03
N LEU A 5 -103.02 59.87 -57.80
CA LEU A 5 -102.06 59.99 -58.88
C LEU A 5 -101.55 58.59 -59.23
N SER A 6 -101.74 58.19 -60.50
CA SER A 6 -101.22 56.92 -61.02
C SER A 6 -99.74 56.99 -61.42
N SER A 7 -99.11 58.16 -61.26
CA SER A 7 -97.72 58.40 -61.61
C SER A 7 -97.07 59.45 -60.68
N THR A 8 -96.25 60.35 -61.19
CA THR A 8 -95.33 61.19 -60.39
C THR A 8 -95.98 62.51 -59.97
N LEU A 9 -95.93 62.81 -58.67
CA LEU A 9 -96.21 64.14 -58.17
C LEU A 9 -94.90 64.95 -58.13
N ASN A 10 -94.70 65.81 -59.12
CA ASN A 10 -93.58 66.75 -59.13
C ASN A 10 -94.00 68.04 -58.40
N VAL A 11 -93.43 68.26 -57.21
CA VAL A 11 -93.64 69.50 -56.43
C VAL A 11 -92.39 70.34 -56.56
N ALA A 12 -92.44 71.37 -57.40
CA ALA A 12 -91.34 72.32 -57.55
C ALA A 12 -91.12 73.20 -56.31
N GLY A 13 -92.10 73.23 -55.39
CA GLY A 13 -92.07 73.90 -54.09
C GLY A 13 -92.11 72.91 -52.91
N VAL A 14 -92.45 73.40 -51.70
CA VAL A 14 -92.51 72.56 -50.48
C VAL A 14 -93.80 71.75 -50.42
N ALA A 15 -93.69 70.45 -50.17
CA ALA A 15 -94.83 69.60 -49.83
C ALA A 15 -95.10 69.65 -48.32
N THR A 16 -96.36 69.92 -47.92
CA THR A 16 -96.79 69.91 -46.50
C THR A 16 -97.82 68.80 -46.28
N MET A 17 -97.50 67.84 -45.40
CA MET A 17 -98.39 66.75 -44.97
C MET A 17 -98.74 66.95 -43.50
N GLN A 18 -100.03 67.02 -43.19
CA GLN A 18 -100.51 67.46 -41.86
C GLN A 18 -100.78 66.31 -40.87
N ASP A 19 -100.72 65.05 -41.32
CA ASP A 19 -100.87 63.82 -40.52
C ASP A 19 -99.66 62.91 -40.75
N ASP A 20 -99.61 61.73 -40.11
CA ASP A 20 -98.56 60.74 -40.33
C ASP A 20 -98.31 60.63 -41.83
N ILE A 21 -97.05 60.84 -42.23
CA ILE A 21 -96.56 60.18 -43.43
C ILE A 21 -96.44 58.73 -43.00
N LEU A 22 -97.59 58.09 -42.92
CA LEU A 22 -97.71 56.66 -42.91
C LEU A 22 -97.22 56.26 -44.30
N MET A 23 -95.92 56.21 -44.41
CA MET A 23 -95.23 55.40 -45.38
C MET A 23 -95.49 53.97 -44.91
N SER A 24 -96.73 53.55 -45.15
CA SER A 24 -97.23 52.20 -44.96
C SER A 24 -96.63 51.27 -45.99
N GLU A 25 -96.16 51.84 -47.12
CA GLU A 25 -94.94 51.34 -47.74
C GLU A 25 -93.91 51.32 -46.64
N THR A 26 -93.82 50.21 -45.94
CA THR A 26 -92.88 49.95 -44.85
C THR A 26 -91.47 50.50 -45.15
N ALA A 27 -91.08 50.55 -46.43
CA ALA A 27 -89.92 51.25 -46.98
C ALA A 27 -90.23 52.70 -47.34
N ALA A 28 -90.55 53.41 -46.28
CA ALA A 28 -90.57 54.84 -46.23
C ALA A 28 -89.23 55.44 -46.70
N SER A 29 -89.10 55.78 -47.99
CA SER A 29 -87.88 56.41 -48.49
C SER A 29 -88.12 57.88 -48.77
N LEU A 30 -87.40 58.70 -48.03
CA LEU A 30 -87.17 60.07 -48.40
C LEU A 30 -85.89 60.06 -49.24
N THR A 31 -85.88 60.62 -50.46
CA THR A 31 -84.71 60.54 -51.37
C THR A 31 -84.21 61.94 -51.72
N HIS A 32 -82.88 62.11 -51.67
CA HIS A 32 -82.22 63.40 -51.87
C HIS A 32 -81.12 63.26 -52.93
N THR A 33 -81.31 63.94 -54.07
CA THR A 33 -80.52 63.76 -55.30
C THR A 33 -79.58 64.92 -55.60
N ALA A 34 -79.27 65.76 -54.62
CA ALA A 34 -78.37 66.88 -54.85
C ALA A 34 -76.96 66.40 -55.24
N ALA A 35 -76.38 67.01 -56.28
CA ALA A 35 -75.05 66.69 -56.82
C ALA A 35 -73.99 66.72 -55.73
N SER A 36 -73.06 65.74 -55.70
CA SER A 36 -72.11 65.55 -54.59
C SER A 36 -71.25 66.80 -54.33
N GLY A 37 -71.45 67.39 -53.18
CA GLY A 37 -70.65 68.41 -52.55
C GLY A 37 -70.71 68.21 -51.04
N LEU A 38 -70.10 69.11 -50.28
CA LEU A 38 -70.05 69.01 -48.82
C LEU A 38 -71.44 69.03 -48.14
N THR A 39 -72.52 69.27 -48.89
CA THR A 39 -73.91 69.37 -48.42
C THR A 39 -74.85 68.35 -49.08
N SER A 40 -74.29 67.37 -49.77
CA SER A 40 -75.07 66.39 -50.51
C SER A 40 -75.34 65.20 -49.61
N GLY A 41 -76.48 65.25 -48.92
CA GLY A 41 -76.90 64.23 -47.97
C GLY A 41 -78.42 64.20 -47.83
N LEU A 42 -78.94 63.00 -47.61
CA LEU A 42 -80.37 62.77 -47.43
C LEU A 42 -80.78 63.05 -45.98
N THR A 43 -81.62 64.05 -45.78
CA THR A 43 -82.10 64.46 -44.45
C THR A 43 -83.47 63.87 -44.17
N ILE A 44 -83.50 62.73 -43.47
CA ILE A 44 -84.73 62.06 -43.01
C ILE A 44 -85.05 62.55 -41.60
N LYS A 45 -86.13 63.32 -41.43
CA LYS A 45 -86.43 64.02 -40.17
C LYS A 45 -87.94 64.02 -39.88
N SER A 46 -88.32 63.52 -38.71
CA SER A 46 -89.67 63.72 -38.16
C SER A 46 -89.69 65.06 -37.39
N THR A 47 -90.74 65.89 -37.50
CA THR A 47 -90.78 67.24 -36.88
C THR A 47 -91.09 67.20 -35.38
N PHE A 48 -91.73 66.13 -34.91
CA PHE A 48 -92.29 66.04 -33.56
C PHE A 48 -92.11 64.66 -32.86
N GLY A 49 -91.41 63.67 -33.45
CA GLY A 49 -91.11 62.32 -32.89
C GLY A 49 -89.74 61.73 -33.34
N PHE A 50 -89.35 60.52 -32.88
CA PHE A 50 -88.13 59.87 -33.39
C PHE A 50 -88.31 59.53 -34.88
N VAL A 51 -87.23 59.55 -35.71
CA VAL A 51 -87.17 58.49 -36.72
C VAL A 51 -86.86 57.27 -35.88
N ASP A 52 -87.91 56.60 -35.46
CA ASP A 52 -87.78 55.21 -35.19
C ASP A 52 -87.34 54.60 -36.51
N VAL A 53 -86.03 54.39 -36.62
CA VAL A 53 -85.55 53.13 -37.15
C VAL A 53 -85.72 52.11 -36.02
N GLU A 54 -86.92 52.10 -35.43
CA GLU A 54 -87.08 51.77 -34.03
C GLU A 54 -85.93 52.42 -33.21
N SER A 55 -85.18 51.67 -32.41
CA SER A 55 -84.25 52.26 -31.42
C SER A 55 -82.85 52.72 -31.88
N VAL A 56 -82.54 52.82 -33.19
CA VAL A 56 -81.16 53.07 -33.71
C VAL A 56 -80.92 54.51 -34.16
N ARG A 57 -79.73 55.06 -33.88
CA ARG A 57 -79.31 56.43 -34.19
C ARG A 57 -78.02 56.46 -35.02
N PHE A 58 -78.01 57.31 -36.04
CA PHE A 58 -76.86 57.58 -36.90
C PHE A 58 -76.50 59.07 -36.76
N THR A 59 -75.26 59.40 -36.38
CA THR A 59 -74.81 60.79 -36.14
C THR A 59 -73.40 61.05 -36.67
N GLY A 60 -73.30 61.87 -37.72
CA GLY A 60 -72.04 62.13 -38.40
C GLY A 60 -71.45 60.82 -38.93
N THR A 61 -70.25 60.46 -38.49
CA THR A 61 -69.60 59.18 -38.80
C THR A 61 -69.87 58.08 -37.77
N GLN A 62 -70.86 58.23 -36.87
CA GLN A 62 -71.09 57.34 -35.73
C GLN A 62 -72.49 56.71 -35.75
N ILE A 63 -72.62 55.56 -35.10
CA ILE A 63 -73.84 54.74 -35.02
C ILE A 63 -74.04 54.21 -33.60
N GLY A 64 -75.26 54.32 -33.06
CA GLY A 64 -75.62 53.83 -31.73
C GLY A 64 -77.14 53.66 -31.53
N ILE A 65 -77.58 53.63 -30.27
CA ILE A 65 -78.98 53.50 -29.88
C ILE A 65 -79.39 54.59 -28.89
N ASN A 66 -80.65 54.60 -28.49
CA ASN A 66 -81.10 55.51 -27.45
C ASN A 66 -80.48 55.14 -26.08
N GLY A 67 -79.55 55.96 -25.60
CA GLY A 67 -78.79 55.75 -24.36
C GLY A 67 -77.28 55.66 -24.58
N ASP A 68 -76.85 55.39 -25.82
CA ASP A 68 -75.44 55.28 -26.18
C ASP A 68 -75.27 55.49 -27.70
N THR A 69 -74.78 56.66 -28.12
CA THR A 69 -74.81 57.11 -29.52
C THR A 69 -73.53 56.86 -30.30
N ASP A 70 -72.44 56.56 -29.62
CA ASP A 70 -71.10 56.38 -30.17
C ASP A 70 -70.58 54.96 -30.00
N LEU A 71 -71.51 53.99 -29.90
CA LEU A 71 -71.22 52.57 -29.88
C LEU A 71 -70.25 52.17 -31.02
N LEU A 72 -70.46 52.69 -32.23
CA LEU A 72 -69.57 52.53 -33.38
C LEU A 72 -69.18 53.89 -33.98
N SER A 73 -67.90 54.05 -34.33
CA SER A 73 -67.36 55.23 -35.00
C SER A 73 -66.54 54.87 -36.25
N LEU A 74 -66.82 55.56 -37.35
CA LEU A 74 -66.32 55.28 -38.69
C LEU A 74 -65.45 56.43 -39.21
N ALA A 75 -64.22 56.55 -38.73
CA ALA A 75 -63.24 57.49 -39.29
C ALA A 75 -62.55 56.88 -40.51
N SER A 76 -61.81 57.67 -41.30
CA SER A 76 -61.23 57.23 -42.58
C SER A 76 -60.30 56.00 -42.44
N GLY A 77 -60.85 54.81 -42.72
CA GLY A 77 -60.15 53.53 -42.74
C GLY A 77 -60.17 52.72 -41.43
N ALA A 78 -60.85 53.19 -40.39
CA ALA A 78 -60.92 52.49 -39.11
C ALA A 78 -62.34 52.46 -38.53
N LEU A 79 -62.72 51.30 -37.99
CA LEU A 79 -63.89 51.14 -37.14
C LEU A 79 -63.44 51.09 -35.68
N THR A 80 -63.98 51.96 -34.86
CA THR A 80 -63.84 51.90 -33.40
C THR A 80 -65.16 51.45 -32.81
N VAL A 81 -65.12 50.45 -31.93
CA VAL A 81 -66.26 50.03 -31.11
C VAL A 81 -65.98 50.52 -29.70
N THR A 82 -66.73 51.53 -29.26
CA THR A 82 -66.51 52.21 -27.97
C THR A 82 -67.23 51.46 -26.85
N GLY A 83 -68.34 50.78 -27.18
CA GLY A 83 -69.04 49.87 -26.27
C GLY A 83 -68.38 48.49 -26.17
N THR A 84 -68.98 47.59 -25.38
CA THR A 84 -68.54 46.19 -25.33
C THR A 84 -68.90 45.47 -26.62
N LEU A 85 -67.89 44.94 -27.30
CA LEU A 85 -68.10 44.04 -28.42
C LEU A 85 -68.30 42.61 -27.88
N ASP A 86 -69.54 42.29 -27.54
CA ASP A 86 -69.92 40.92 -27.17
C ASP A 86 -70.34 40.17 -28.44
N THR A 87 -69.49 39.25 -28.88
CA THR A 87 -69.76 38.41 -30.03
C THR A 87 -70.07 37.00 -29.56
N THR A 88 -71.26 36.51 -29.91
CA THR A 88 -71.62 35.11 -29.68
C THR A 88 -70.87 34.13 -30.59
N ALA A 89 -70.15 34.67 -31.58
CA ALA A 89 -69.30 33.96 -32.52
C ALA A 89 -67.85 34.48 -32.43
N ASP A 90 -66.96 33.83 -33.17
CA ASP A 90 -65.54 34.15 -33.15
C ASP A 90 -65.24 35.56 -33.70
N ILE A 91 -64.32 36.27 -33.05
CA ILE A 91 -63.62 37.42 -33.63
C ILE A 91 -62.50 36.88 -34.51
N ARG A 92 -62.46 37.25 -35.79
CA ARG A 92 -61.45 36.75 -36.75
C ARG A 92 -60.82 37.88 -37.55
N VAL A 93 -59.49 37.91 -37.60
CA VAL A 93 -58.70 38.84 -38.43
C VAL A 93 -58.02 38.05 -39.54
N ALA A 94 -58.15 38.58 -40.76
CA ALA A 94 -57.66 37.93 -41.99
C ALA A 94 -58.02 36.44 -42.02
N THR A 95 -59.30 36.17 -41.72
CA THR A 95 -59.93 34.86 -41.63
C THR A 95 -59.45 33.97 -40.49
N ASN A 96 -58.15 33.69 -40.34
CA ASN A 96 -57.63 32.77 -39.32
C ASN A 96 -56.24 33.13 -38.78
N LYS A 97 -55.75 34.35 -39.03
CA LYS A 97 -54.42 34.77 -38.59
C LYS A 97 -54.38 35.24 -37.14
N PHE A 98 -55.48 35.83 -36.69
CA PHE A 98 -55.76 36.08 -35.30
C PHE A 98 -57.23 35.80 -35.07
N THR A 99 -57.54 34.93 -34.12
CA THR A 99 -58.92 34.66 -33.76
C THR A 99 -59.08 34.63 -32.26
N VAL A 100 -60.24 35.08 -31.78
CA VAL A 100 -60.73 34.79 -30.44
C VAL A 100 -62.03 34.03 -30.64
N ASP A 101 -62.05 32.77 -30.23
CA ASP A 101 -63.26 31.96 -30.38
C ASP A 101 -64.33 32.31 -29.34
N ALA A 102 -65.53 31.75 -29.48
CA ALA A 102 -66.61 31.95 -28.51
C ALA A 102 -66.28 31.47 -27.08
N SER A 103 -65.20 30.70 -26.89
CA SER A 103 -64.69 30.30 -25.57
C SER A 103 -63.59 31.23 -25.03
N GLY A 104 -63.22 32.29 -25.76
CA GLY A 104 -62.16 33.23 -25.41
C GLY A 104 -60.74 32.77 -25.75
N ASN A 105 -60.56 31.63 -26.43
CA ASN A 105 -59.24 31.15 -26.80
C ASN A 105 -58.67 32.00 -27.94
N THR A 106 -57.48 32.55 -27.74
CA THR A 106 -56.78 33.33 -28.76
C THR A 106 -55.82 32.44 -29.56
N ALA A 107 -56.02 32.35 -30.88
CA ALA A 107 -55.09 31.67 -31.78
C ALA A 107 -54.36 32.69 -32.67
N VAL A 108 -53.03 32.60 -32.72
CA VAL A 108 -52.17 33.42 -33.59
C VAL A 108 -51.49 32.50 -34.61
N GLY A 109 -51.86 32.64 -35.88
CA GLY A 109 -51.31 31.81 -36.96
C GLY A 109 -49.91 32.22 -37.42
N GLY A 110 -49.31 33.23 -36.80
CA GLY A 110 -47.96 33.75 -37.03
C GLY A 110 -47.19 33.97 -35.72
N THR A 111 -46.09 34.73 -35.75
CA THR A 111 -45.28 34.99 -34.55
C THR A 111 -45.96 35.99 -33.60
N LEU A 112 -46.03 35.68 -32.31
CA LEU A 112 -46.42 36.63 -31.26
C LEU A 112 -45.16 37.25 -30.63
N GLY A 113 -44.95 38.55 -30.83
CA GLY A 113 -43.89 39.31 -30.18
C GLY A 113 -44.37 39.91 -28.86
N VAL A 114 -43.67 39.62 -27.76
CA VAL A 114 -43.89 40.23 -26.45
C VAL A 114 -42.62 40.97 -26.02
N THR A 115 -42.72 42.28 -25.78
CA THR A 115 -41.60 43.14 -25.39
C THR A 115 -41.52 43.41 -23.88
N GLY A 116 -42.63 43.17 -23.17
CA GLY A 116 -42.72 43.27 -21.72
C GLY A 116 -42.69 41.91 -21.02
N VAL A 117 -42.81 41.92 -19.69
CA VAL A 117 -42.90 40.70 -18.89
C VAL A 117 -44.20 39.97 -19.20
N THR A 118 -44.08 38.67 -19.42
CA THR A 118 -45.23 37.78 -19.60
C THR A 118 -45.34 36.89 -18.38
N THR A 119 -46.54 36.77 -17.82
CA THR A 119 -46.83 35.81 -16.74
C THR A 119 -47.82 34.79 -17.26
N LEU A 120 -47.46 33.52 -17.14
CA LEU A 120 -48.29 32.37 -17.46
C LEU A 120 -48.51 31.62 -16.14
N SER A 121 -49.76 31.47 -15.74
CA SER A 121 -50.12 30.89 -14.43
C SER A 121 -50.34 29.38 -14.46
N ASN A 122 -50.14 28.73 -15.62
CA ASN A 122 -50.39 27.30 -15.81
C ASN A 122 -49.38 26.69 -16.80
N ALA A 123 -49.65 25.47 -17.29
CA ALA A 123 -48.78 24.69 -18.16
C ALA A 123 -48.45 25.38 -19.49
N VAL A 124 -47.21 25.17 -19.94
CA VAL A 124 -46.68 25.67 -21.22
C VAL A 124 -46.22 24.47 -22.06
N THR A 125 -46.82 24.31 -23.24
CA THR A 125 -46.48 23.25 -24.20
C THR A 125 -45.75 23.85 -25.40
N ILE A 126 -44.58 23.28 -25.75
CA ILE A 126 -43.75 23.72 -26.89
C ILE A 126 -43.60 22.52 -27.84
N ALA A 127 -44.07 22.66 -29.09
CA ALA A 127 -44.10 21.58 -30.07
C ALA A 127 -42.76 21.36 -30.80
N GLN A 128 -41.89 22.37 -30.81
CA GLN A 128 -40.57 22.37 -31.46
C GLN A 128 -39.49 22.76 -30.41
N ASP A 129 -38.33 23.29 -30.82
CA ASP A 129 -37.26 23.63 -29.89
C ASP A 129 -37.55 24.87 -29.04
N ALA A 130 -37.10 24.81 -27.78
CA ALA A 130 -37.02 25.95 -26.88
C ALA A 130 -35.56 26.45 -26.80
N THR A 131 -35.31 27.71 -27.12
CA THR A 131 -34.00 28.36 -26.94
C THR A 131 -34.09 29.38 -25.82
N LEU A 132 -33.27 29.21 -24.78
CA LEU A 132 -33.04 30.23 -23.77
C LEU A 132 -31.73 30.96 -24.09
N GLN A 133 -31.77 32.27 -24.24
CA GLN A 133 -30.54 33.07 -24.40
C GLN A 133 -29.85 33.36 -23.07
N ALA A 134 -30.53 33.05 -21.96
CA ALA A 134 -30.05 33.23 -20.61
C ALA A 134 -30.34 31.96 -19.81
N ASN A 135 -30.72 32.09 -18.54
CA ASN A 135 -30.78 30.96 -17.61
C ASN A 135 -32.15 30.30 -17.55
N LEU A 136 -32.17 28.99 -17.26
CA LEU A 136 -33.35 28.27 -16.81
C LEU A 136 -33.37 28.21 -15.28
N LYS A 137 -34.47 28.65 -14.65
CA LYS A 137 -34.62 28.64 -13.18
C LYS A 137 -35.79 27.73 -12.76
N MET A 138 -35.51 26.70 -11.97
CA MET A 138 -36.49 25.71 -11.47
C MET A 138 -36.65 25.85 -9.94
N SER A 139 -37.72 26.53 -9.48
CA SER A 139 -37.85 26.99 -8.08
C SER A 139 -38.67 26.05 -7.15
N SER A 140 -39.00 24.83 -7.57
CA SER A 140 -39.86 23.87 -6.83
C SER A 140 -39.05 22.85 -6.01
N GLU A 141 -39.58 22.35 -4.90
CA GLU A 141 -38.92 21.33 -4.06
C GLU A 141 -38.80 19.97 -4.73
N THR A 142 -39.78 19.62 -5.56
CA THR A 142 -39.76 18.43 -6.41
C THR A 142 -39.35 18.82 -7.84
N ALA A 143 -38.58 19.91 -7.99
CA ALA A 143 -38.07 20.33 -9.28
C ALA A 143 -37.16 19.23 -9.84
N ALA A 144 -37.60 18.64 -10.92
CA ALA A 144 -36.90 17.57 -11.57
C ALA A 144 -36.61 18.02 -12.99
N LEU A 145 -35.33 18.04 -13.37
CA LEU A 145 -34.97 18.04 -14.77
C LEU A 145 -35.18 16.62 -15.27
N THR A 146 -36.44 16.28 -15.47
CA THR A 146 -36.87 14.95 -15.84
C THR A 146 -36.73 14.82 -17.34
N HIS A 147 -35.61 14.26 -17.77
CA HIS A 147 -35.57 13.71 -19.10
C HIS A 147 -36.45 12.43 -19.11
N THR A 148 -37.64 12.52 -19.72
CA THR A 148 -38.65 11.43 -19.80
C THR A 148 -38.57 10.60 -21.09
N ALA A 149 -37.89 11.10 -22.13
CA ALA A 149 -37.69 10.41 -23.41
C ALA A 149 -36.70 9.24 -23.28
N THR A 150 -36.64 8.33 -24.25
CA THR A 150 -36.01 6.98 -24.10
C THR A 150 -34.58 6.87 -24.60
N THR A 151 -34.16 7.85 -25.41
CA THR A 151 -32.90 7.78 -26.14
C THR A 151 -32.16 9.10 -26.07
N GLY A 152 -30.88 9.00 -25.66
CA GLY A 152 -30.08 10.12 -25.15
C GLY A 152 -30.04 10.14 -23.61
N GLY A 153 -28.99 10.73 -23.04
CA GLY A 153 -28.94 11.10 -21.62
C GLY A 153 -29.36 12.56 -21.45
N LEU A 154 -29.45 13.02 -20.20
CA LEU A 154 -29.41 14.45 -19.93
C LEU A 154 -28.07 14.96 -20.47
N THR A 155 -28.09 15.39 -21.73
CA THR A 155 -26.92 15.92 -22.41
C THR A 155 -26.77 17.32 -21.92
N ILE A 156 -26.13 17.43 -20.77
CA ILE A 156 -25.40 18.63 -20.46
C ILE A 156 -24.21 18.53 -21.42
N LYS A 157 -24.04 19.55 -22.26
CA LYS A 157 -22.95 19.56 -23.23
C LYS A 157 -22.40 20.96 -23.35
N SER A 158 -21.08 21.02 -23.34
CA SER A 158 -20.35 22.13 -23.89
C SER A 158 -19.75 21.72 -25.23
N THR A 159 -20.01 22.51 -26.27
CA THR A 159 -19.34 22.39 -27.58
C THR A 159 -17.94 23.01 -27.55
N SER A 160 -17.60 23.67 -26.46
CA SER A 160 -16.40 24.51 -26.31
C SER A 160 -15.56 24.14 -25.09
N GLY A 161 -15.92 23.07 -24.37
CA GLY A 161 -15.31 22.71 -23.09
C GLY A 161 -15.93 21.48 -22.46
N TYR A 162 -15.76 21.35 -21.15
CA TYR A 162 -16.29 20.21 -20.39
C TYR A 162 -17.76 20.38 -20.08
N VAL A 163 -18.34 19.24 -19.73
CA VAL A 163 -19.68 19.17 -19.19
C VAL A 163 -19.55 18.93 -17.70
N ASP A 164 -20.17 19.81 -16.94
CA ASP A 164 -20.33 19.59 -15.51
C ASP A 164 -21.57 18.70 -15.31
N VAL A 165 -21.32 17.40 -15.08
CA VAL A 165 -22.34 16.35 -14.99
C VAL A 165 -21.99 15.26 -13.97
N GLU A 166 -23.00 14.48 -13.56
CA GLU A 166 -23.29 13.19 -14.24
C GLU A 166 -23.80 12.12 -13.25
N SER A 167 -23.71 10.86 -13.71
CA SER A 167 -23.90 9.54 -13.10
C SER A 167 -22.76 9.06 -12.20
N VAL A 168 -21.91 10.01 -11.83
CA VAL A 168 -21.67 10.11 -10.41
C VAL A 168 -23.04 10.08 -9.74
N ARG A 169 -23.41 8.92 -9.21
CA ARG A 169 -24.49 8.91 -8.25
C ARG A 169 -23.92 9.58 -7.04
N PHE A 170 -24.25 10.84 -6.89
CA PHE A 170 -24.22 11.55 -5.63
C PHE A 170 -25.37 11.01 -4.79
N THR A 171 -25.16 9.80 -4.31
CA THR A 171 -26.03 9.18 -3.32
C THR A 171 -25.28 9.24 -2.00
N ASP A 172 -25.30 10.41 -1.34
CA ASP A 172 -24.50 10.77 -0.14
C ASP A 172 -22.98 10.96 -0.41
N ALA A 173 -22.08 10.51 0.49
CA ALA A 173 -20.61 10.74 0.49
C ALA A 173 -19.83 9.79 -0.44
N LYS A 174 -20.41 9.58 -1.59
CA LYS A 174 -20.40 8.30 -2.27
C LYS A 174 -20.38 8.74 -3.72
N ILE A 175 -19.21 8.72 -4.34
CA ILE A 175 -19.13 8.81 -5.80
C ILE A 175 -19.38 7.40 -6.25
N GLY A 176 -20.67 7.18 -6.17
CA GLY A 176 -21.25 5.94 -6.50
C GLY A 176 -21.33 5.89 -7.98
N ILE A 177 -21.32 4.66 -8.39
CA ILE A 177 -22.30 4.31 -9.36
C ILE A 177 -23.51 3.79 -8.59
N ALA A 178 -24.60 3.55 -9.28
CA ALA A 178 -25.82 3.03 -8.69
C ALA A 178 -25.65 1.78 -7.80
N ALA A 179 -24.73 0.90 -8.18
CA ALA A 179 -24.62 -0.47 -7.67
C ALA A 179 -23.73 -0.60 -6.44
N ASP A 180 -22.69 0.20 -6.42
CA ASP A 180 -21.86 0.40 -5.28
C ASP A 180 -21.85 1.90 -5.11
N ILE A 181 -22.79 2.35 -4.28
CA ILE A 181 -22.91 3.77 -4.02
C ILE A 181 -21.56 4.22 -3.39
N ASP A 182 -20.81 3.29 -2.77
CA ASP A 182 -19.51 3.41 -2.10
C ASP A 182 -18.29 2.93 -2.91
N LEU A 183 -18.41 2.80 -4.23
CA LEU A 183 -17.29 2.37 -5.09
C LEU A 183 -16.06 3.27 -4.88
N VAL A 184 -16.31 4.57 -4.85
CA VAL A 184 -15.42 5.56 -4.24
C VAL A 184 -16.20 6.15 -3.07
N ASN A 185 -15.96 5.59 -1.89
CA ASN A 185 -16.43 6.20 -0.68
C ASN A 185 -15.40 7.24 -0.22
N LEU A 186 -15.90 8.42 0.08
CA LEU A 186 -15.12 9.61 0.38
C LEU A 186 -15.27 9.99 1.86
N ALA A 187 -15.71 9.04 2.70
CA ALA A 187 -15.96 9.25 4.11
C ALA A 187 -14.67 9.38 4.95
N SER A 188 -14.74 10.19 6.03
CA SER A 188 -13.73 10.28 7.11
C SER A 188 -12.28 10.60 6.69
N GLY A 189 -12.09 11.41 5.64
CA GLY A 189 -10.78 11.91 5.23
C GLY A 189 -9.93 10.91 4.44
N ALA A 190 -10.55 9.84 3.93
CA ALA A 190 -9.90 8.81 3.13
C ALA A 190 -10.67 8.58 1.82
N VAL A 191 -9.95 8.16 0.78
CA VAL A 191 -10.56 7.53 -0.39
C VAL A 191 -10.49 6.05 -0.15
N THR A 192 -11.64 5.43 0.13
CA THR A 192 -11.73 3.97 0.16
C THR A 192 -12.29 3.52 -1.17
N ILE A 193 -11.50 2.74 -1.89
CA ILE A 193 -11.96 2.02 -3.07
C ILE A 193 -12.48 0.68 -2.55
N SER A 194 -13.80 0.50 -2.57
CA SER A 194 -14.43 -0.75 -2.10
C SER A 194 -14.07 -1.95 -2.98
N GLY A 195 -13.55 -1.70 -4.18
CA GLY A 195 -13.01 -2.70 -5.10
C GLY A 195 -11.48 -2.70 -5.21
N THR A 196 -10.98 -3.32 -6.28
CA THR A 196 -9.54 -3.35 -6.59
C THR A 196 -9.09 -2.03 -7.21
N LEU A 197 -7.98 -1.48 -6.70
CA LEU A 197 -7.26 -0.38 -7.35
C LEU A 197 -6.16 -0.97 -8.25
N ASP A 198 -6.37 -0.87 -9.57
CA ASP A 198 -5.35 -1.16 -10.57
C ASP A 198 -4.62 0.14 -10.97
N ALA A 199 -3.29 0.12 -10.94
CA ALA A 199 -2.45 1.27 -11.26
C ALA A 199 -1.49 0.91 -12.40
N SER A 200 -1.80 1.41 -13.60
CA SER A 200 -0.97 1.21 -14.79
C SER A 200 0.33 2.02 -14.75
N GLY A 201 0.31 3.17 -14.07
CA GLY A 201 1.50 3.92 -13.72
C GLY A 201 2.10 3.45 -12.41
N THR A 202 3.31 3.91 -12.10
CA THR A 202 3.94 3.69 -10.79
C THR A 202 3.00 4.09 -9.66
N PHE A 203 2.60 3.13 -8.81
CA PHE A 203 1.88 3.43 -7.57
C PHE A 203 2.86 4.01 -6.55
N ARG A 204 2.59 5.19 -5.98
CA ARG A 204 3.50 5.88 -5.04
C ARG A 204 2.73 6.42 -3.84
N VAL A 205 3.29 6.25 -2.65
CA VAL A 205 2.87 6.90 -1.40
C VAL A 205 3.96 7.87 -0.96
N ALA A 206 3.56 9.11 -0.67
CA ALA A 206 4.45 10.19 -0.24
C ALA A 206 5.71 10.31 -1.12
N THR A 207 5.50 10.31 -2.44
CA THR A 207 6.53 10.26 -3.48
C THR A 207 7.33 8.96 -3.40
N ASN A 208 8.25 8.78 -2.47
CA ASN A 208 9.19 7.67 -2.46
C ASN A 208 9.12 6.79 -1.19
N LYS A 209 8.11 6.98 -0.32
CA LYS A 209 8.04 6.23 0.94
C LYS A 209 7.55 4.80 0.77
N PHE A 210 6.62 4.58 -0.15
CA PHE A 210 6.22 3.27 -0.65
C PHE A 210 5.96 3.41 -2.15
N SER A 211 6.49 2.53 -2.99
CA SER A 211 6.16 2.53 -4.40
C SER A 211 6.20 1.16 -5.04
N VAL A 212 5.32 0.91 -6.00
CA VAL A 212 5.37 -0.22 -6.91
C VAL A 212 5.68 0.32 -8.30
N ASP A 213 6.84 -0.05 -8.85
CA ASP A 213 7.26 0.36 -10.18
C ASP A 213 6.46 -0.35 -11.26
N SER A 214 5.85 0.39 -12.20
CA SER A 214 5.00 -0.22 -13.23
C SER A 214 5.76 -0.93 -14.35
N GLY A 215 7.07 -0.65 -14.52
CA GLY A 215 7.91 -1.33 -15.51
C GLY A 215 8.44 -2.67 -15.03
N SER A 216 8.68 -2.82 -13.72
CA SER A 216 9.34 -3.99 -13.12
C SER A 216 8.53 -4.73 -12.07
N GLY A 217 7.46 -4.14 -11.52
CA GLY A 217 6.72 -4.66 -10.37
C GLY A 217 7.47 -4.53 -9.03
N ASN A 218 8.67 -3.94 -9.03
CA ASN A 218 9.50 -3.82 -7.84
C ASN A 218 8.82 -2.92 -6.79
N THR A 219 8.74 -3.41 -5.56
CA THR A 219 8.22 -2.65 -4.42
C THR A 219 9.38 -2.03 -3.64
N ALA A 220 9.36 -0.71 -3.47
CA ALA A 220 10.32 0.01 -2.63
C ALA A 220 9.62 0.56 -1.37
N VAL A 221 10.22 0.34 -0.20
CA VAL A 221 9.77 0.89 1.09
C VAL A 221 10.93 1.68 1.70
N ALA A 222 10.82 3.00 1.78
CA ALA A 222 11.90 3.83 2.32
C ALA A 222 11.97 3.84 3.85
N GLY A 223 10.90 3.39 4.51
CA GLY A 223 10.85 3.15 5.96
C GLY A 223 11.03 1.68 6.30
N THR A 224 10.58 1.29 7.49
CA THR A 224 10.53 -0.12 7.92
C THR A 224 9.30 -0.81 7.32
N PHE A 225 9.50 -1.95 6.67
CA PHE A 225 8.41 -2.83 6.24
C PHE A 225 8.12 -3.85 7.36
N GLY A 226 7.00 -3.68 8.06
CA GLY A 226 6.56 -4.59 9.11
C GLY A 226 5.59 -5.66 8.58
N VAL A 227 5.83 -6.93 8.89
CA VAL A 227 4.96 -8.06 8.53
C VAL A 227 4.54 -8.78 9.81
N THR A 228 3.23 -8.94 10.01
CA THR A 228 2.66 -9.64 11.19
C THR A 228 2.53 -11.14 11.00
N GLY A 229 2.40 -11.59 9.74
CA GLY A 229 2.36 -13.01 9.36
C GLY A 229 3.71 -13.56 8.89
N ALA A 230 3.70 -14.79 8.36
CA ALA A 230 4.87 -15.39 7.72
C ALA A 230 5.10 -14.78 6.33
N THR A 231 6.36 -14.52 5.99
CA THR A 231 6.78 -14.10 4.65
C THR A 231 7.41 -15.29 3.92
N THR A 232 6.90 -15.61 2.73
CA THR A 232 7.55 -16.57 1.83
C THR A 232 8.26 -15.79 0.72
N LEU A 233 9.58 -15.98 0.61
CA LEU A 233 10.38 -15.50 -0.51
C LEU A 233 10.73 -16.71 -1.37
N SER A 234 10.37 -16.68 -2.65
CA SER A 234 10.58 -17.81 -3.57
C SER A 234 11.99 -17.90 -4.15
N ASP A 235 12.79 -16.85 -3.96
CA ASP A 235 14.15 -16.76 -4.45
C ASP A 235 15.06 -16.20 -3.33
N THR A 236 15.75 -15.09 -3.56
CA THR A 236 16.79 -14.59 -2.65
C THR A 236 16.28 -13.50 -1.72
N LEU A 237 16.89 -13.41 -0.54
CA LEU A 237 16.79 -12.26 0.37
C LEU A 237 18.15 -11.58 0.46
N ASN A 238 18.26 -10.39 -0.12
CA ASN A 238 19.46 -9.55 0.05
C ASN A 238 19.25 -8.56 1.21
N VAL A 239 20.10 -8.61 2.23
CA VAL A 239 20.06 -7.70 3.37
C VAL A 239 21.35 -6.87 3.38
N ALA A 240 21.22 -5.56 3.14
CA ALA A 240 22.37 -4.65 3.05
C ALA A 240 23.00 -4.30 4.41
N LYS A 241 22.32 -4.60 5.51
CA LYS A 241 22.74 -4.38 6.89
C LYS A 241 22.53 -5.67 7.68
N ASP A 242 22.28 -5.57 8.98
CA ASP A 242 22.10 -6.73 9.84
C ASP A 242 20.73 -7.39 9.65
N MET A 243 20.71 -8.72 9.75
CA MET A 243 19.50 -9.53 9.89
C MET A 243 19.33 -9.96 11.34
N THR A 244 18.13 -9.81 11.90
CA THR A 244 17.79 -10.31 13.25
C THR A 244 16.62 -11.28 13.16
N LEU A 245 16.75 -12.44 13.79
CA LEU A 245 15.73 -13.49 13.83
C LEU A 245 15.43 -13.82 15.29
N GLN A 246 14.14 -13.91 15.63
CA GLN A 246 13.70 -14.08 17.02
C GLN A 246 13.52 -15.55 17.44
N LYS A 247 13.57 -16.46 16.47
CA LYS A 247 13.32 -17.90 16.65
C LYS A 247 14.37 -18.68 15.85
N ASN A 248 14.12 -19.97 15.67
CA ASN A 248 15.03 -20.88 15.00
C ASN A 248 15.22 -20.49 13.52
N ILE A 249 16.45 -20.66 13.04
CA ILE A 249 16.75 -20.73 11.62
C ILE A 249 16.71 -22.21 11.26
N ILE A 250 15.80 -22.60 10.37
CA ILE A 250 15.72 -23.97 9.86
C ILE A 250 16.28 -23.95 8.45
N MET A 251 17.44 -24.57 8.30
CA MET A 251 18.17 -24.68 7.05
C MET A 251 17.94 -26.09 6.51
N SER A 252 16.82 -26.26 5.80
CA SER A 252 16.35 -27.59 5.34
C SER A 252 17.02 -28.09 4.06
N ASP A 253 17.72 -27.20 3.35
CA ASP A 253 18.50 -27.62 2.18
C ASP A 253 19.62 -28.57 2.64
N THR A 254 19.87 -29.62 1.87
CA THR A 254 20.93 -30.60 2.15
C THR A 254 22.31 -29.93 2.17
N ALA A 255 22.50 -28.86 1.39
CA ALA A 255 23.76 -28.11 1.32
C ALA A 255 23.65 -26.72 1.94
N ALA A 256 22.77 -26.55 2.93
CA ALA A 256 22.59 -25.25 3.54
C ALA A 256 23.89 -24.77 4.22
N ALA A 257 24.35 -23.58 3.86
CA ALA A 257 25.62 -23.04 4.31
C ALA A 257 25.47 -21.62 4.83
N LEU A 258 26.33 -21.26 5.79
CA LEU A 258 26.55 -19.88 6.20
C LEU A 258 27.96 -19.47 5.78
N THR A 259 28.06 -18.69 4.71
CA THR A 259 29.35 -18.32 4.11
C THR A 259 29.72 -16.89 4.49
N HIS A 260 30.90 -16.72 5.11
CA HIS A 260 31.50 -15.40 5.35
C HIS A 260 32.55 -15.11 4.27
N THR A 261 32.33 -14.07 3.46
CA THR A 261 33.22 -13.68 2.33
C THR A 261 34.03 -12.41 2.59
N GLY A 262 33.92 -11.81 3.78
CA GLY A 262 34.73 -10.64 4.13
C GLY A 262 36.23 -10.97 4.04
N ALA A 263 37.00 -10.11 3.38
CA ALA A 263 38.45 -10.29 3.21
C ALA A 263 39.23 -10.30 4.53
N SER A 264 38.60 -9.84 5.60
CA SER A 264 39.08 -9.82 6.99
C SER A 264 37.88 -9.97 7.93
N GLY A 265 38.06 -10.65 9.06
CA GLY A 265 36.97 -11.06 9.93
C GLY A 265 36.60 -12.52 9.65
N GLY A 266 36.27 -13.28 10.70
CA GLY A 266 35.81 -14.67 10.56
C GLY A 266 34.30 -14.76 10.73
N LEU A 267 33.73 -15.94 10.46
CA LEU A 267 32.36 -16.25 10.85
C LEU A 267 32.31 -16.47 12.36
N THR A 268 31.67 -15.54 13.08
CA THR A 268 31.47 -15.69 14.53
C THR A 268 30.16 -16.41 14.80
N ILE A 269 30.22 -17.55 15.50
CA ILE A 269 29.05 -18.30 15.98
C ILE A 269 29.14 -18.36 17.50
N SER A 270 28.20 -17.71 18.19
CA SER A 270 28.22 -17.56 19.65
C SER A 270 26.82 -17.70 20.24
N SER A 271 26.77 -18.16 21.50
CA SER A 271 25.56 -18.21 22.31
C SER A 271 25.83 -17.38 23.56
N SER A 272 24.94 -16.43 23.87
CA SER A 272 25.08 -15.57 25.05
C SER A 272 24.53 -16.22 26.33
N SER A 273 23.81 -17.34 26.23
CA SER A 273 23.10 -18.00 27.34
C SER A 273 23.36 -19.51 27.48
N GLY A 274 24.35 -20.07 26.78
CA GLY A 274 24.72 -21.50 26.83
C GLY A 274 25.93 -21.81 25.95
N HIS A 275 26.33 -23.08 25.85
CA HIS A 275 27.31 -23.48 24.84
C HIS A 275 26.69 -23.41 23.44
N VAL A 276 27.45 -22.95 22.45
CA VAL A 276 27.10 -23.24 21.05
C VAL A 276 27.30 -24.73 20.87
N GLU A 277 26.20 -25.48 20.86
CA GLU A 277 26.18 -26.80 20.23
C GLU A 277 26.34 -26.58 18.74
N VAL A 278 27.60 -26.57 18.32
CA VAL A 278 27.95 -26.88 16.93
C VAL A 278 27.91 -28.40 16.81
N GLU A 279 26.74 -28.96 17.10
CA GLU A 279 26.61 -30.33 17.59
C GLU A 279 27.58 -30.56 18.78
N SER A 280 28.84 -30.93 18.55
CA SER A 280 29.85 -31.13 19.61
C SER A 280 31.26 -30.54 19.37
N VAL A 281 31.53 -29.78 18.29
CA VAL A 281 32.91 -29.37 17.91
C VAL A 281 33.00 -27.98 17.29
N ARG A 282 33.98 -27.17 17.73
CA ARG A 282 34.35 -25.87 17.18
C ARG A 282 35.63 -25.90 16.36
N PHE A 283 35.66 -25.01 15.38
CA PHE A 283 36.81 -24.61 14.58
C PHE A 283 37.05 -23.11 14.77
N THR A 284 38.25 -22.71 15.19
CA THR A 284 38.62 -21.31 15.43
C THR A 284 39.97 -21.01 14.80
N GLY A 285 39.95 -20.47 13.57
CA GLY A 285 41.17 -20.16 12.83
C GLY A 285 42.00 -21.42 12.57
N SER A 286 43.14 -21.52 13.23
CA SER A 286 44.03 -22.68 13.18
C SER A 286 43.81 -23.64 14.35
N GLN A 287 42.75 -23.50 15.14
CA GLN A 287 42.57 -24.24 16.40
C GLN A 287 41.25 -24.99 16.39
N MET A 288 41.21 -26.16 17.02
CA MET A 288 40.03 -27.01 17.07
C MET A 288 39.87 -27.62 18.45
N GLY A 289 38.60 -27.73 18.84
CA GLY A 289 38.22 -28.69 19.85
C GLY A 289 36.73 -28.71 20.09
N ILE A 290 36.34 -29.31 21.19
CA ILE A 290 34.95 -29.55 21.54
C ILE A 290 34.36 -28.33 22.25
N SER A 291 33.06 -28.30 22.55
CA SER A 291 32.43 -27.10 23.12
C SER A 291 33.07 -26.59 24.43
N THR A 292 33.85 -27.42 25.16
CA THR A 292 34.64 -27.06 26.37
C THR A 292 36.05 -26.57 26.11
N ASP A 293 36.56 -26.82 24.93
CA ASP A 293 37.97 -26.72 24.71
C ASP A 293 38.18 -26.44 23.23
N ALA A 294 38.60 -25.23 22.93
CA ALA A 294 38.67 -24.75 21.56
C ALA A 294 40.02 -25.02 20.91
N ASP A 295 41.00 -25.35 21.74
CA ASP A 295 42.41 -25.40 21.42
C ASP A 295 43.07 -26.64 22.01
N ILE A 296 42.27 -27.69 22.32
CA ILE A 296 42.71 -29.10 22.41
C ILE A 296 43.79 -29.31 21.36
N ILE A 297 43.52 -28.78 20.17
CA ILE A 297 44.42 -28.72 19.06
C ILE A 297 44.65 -27.26 18.71
N THR A 298 45.88 -26.80 18.90
CA THR A 298 46.38 -25.55 18.33
C THR A 298 47.28 -25.85 17.14
N LEU A 299 46.89 -25.44 15.93
CA LEU A 299 47.72 -25.50 14.74
C LEU A 299 48.45 -24.18 14.56
N SER A 300 49.75 -24.26 14.32
CA SER A 300 50.61 -23.14 13.95
C SER A 300 51.42 -23.53 12.71
N SER A 301 52.24 -22.62 12.18
CA SER A 301 53.11 -22.91 11.02
C SER A 301 54.13 -24.01 11.35
N GLY A 302 53.77 -25.27 11.08
CA GLY A 302 54.61 -26.45 11.27
C GLY A 302 54.53 -27.13 12.65
N ALA A 303 53.62 -26.73 13.54
CA ALA A 303 53.51 -27.33 14.87
C ALA A 303 52.06 -27.44 15.37
N VAL A 304 51.81 -28.52 16.12
CA VAL A 304 50.55 -28.80 16.82
C VAL A 304 50.80 -28.79 18.32
N ALA A 305 50.12 -27.90 19.03
CA ALA A 305 50.16 -27.84 20.49
C ALA A 305 48.87 -28.43 21.07
N VAL A 306 49.05 -29.33 22.05
CA VAL A 306 47.99 -29.98 22.80
C VAL A 306 48.14 -29.54 24.25
N SER A 307 47.20 -28.72 24.73
CA SER A 307 47.26 -28.05 26.05
C SER A 307 47.06 -29.00 27.22
N GLY A 308 46.41 -30.14 26.98
CA GLY A 308 46.07 -31.13 27.98
C GLY A 308 46.91 -32.39 27.92
N THR A 309 46.37 -33.41 28.58
CA THR A 309 46.88 -34.76 28.41
C THR A 309 46.60 -35.21 26.99
N LEU A 310 47.66 -35.30 26.19
CA LEU A 310 47.62 -36.10 24.99
C LEU A 310 47.72 -37.57 25.41
N THR A 311 46.55 -38.18 25.62
CA THR A 311 46.48 -39.63 25.74
C THR A 311 46.74 -40.23 24.36
N VAL A 312 47.98 -40.72 24.15
CA VAL A 312 48.36 -41.50 22.96
C VAL A 312 48.26 -42.97 23.33
N SER A 313 47.35 -43.68 22.68
CA SER A 313 47.12 -45.10 22.97
C SER A 313 48.10 -46.04 22.22
N ASP A 314 49.06 -45.52 21.45
CA ASP A 314 49.98 -46.25 20.55
C ASP A 314 51.37 -45.55 20.46
N ASP A 315 52.23 -45.98 19.54
CA ASP A 315 53.58 -45.48 19.36
C ASP A 315 53.66 -43.97 18.98
N LEU A 316 54.48 -43.22 19.73
CA LEU A 316 54.91 -41.86 19.37
C LEU A 316 56.20 -41.91 18.52
N LYS A 317 56.08 -41.90 17.18
CA LYS A 317 57.24 -41.89 16.24
C LYS A 317 57.82 -40.48 16.08
N LEU A 318 59.12 -40.31 16.33
CA LEU A 318 59.87 -39.07 16.10
C LEU A 318 61.00 -39.34 15.08
N SER A 319 60.83 -38.95 13.82
CA SER A 319 61.68 -39.41 12.69
C SER A 319 62.76 -38.42 12.21
N GLU A 320 62.83 -37.24 12.81
CA GLU A 320 63.94 -36.30 12.58
C GLU A 320 65.28 -36.96 12.95
N THR A 321 66.35 -36.72 12.16
CA THR A 321 67.70 -37.23 12.45
C THR A 321 68.17 -36.85 13.86
N SER A 322 67.58 -35.79 14.42
CA SER A 322 67.71 -35.34 15.81
C SER A 322 66.35 -35.15 16.46
N ALA A 323 65.53 -36.20 16.45
CA ALA A 323 64.29 -36.30 17.20
C ALA A 323 64.52 -36.05 18.70
N ALA A 324 63.72 -35.16 19.31
CA ALA A 324 63.87 -34.76 20.71
C ALA A 324 62.56 -34.89 21.49
N LEU A 325 62.62 -35.59 22.62
CA LEU A 325 61.62 -35.47 23.70
C LEU A 325 62.19 -34.53 24.76
N THR A 326 61.79 -33.27 24.70
CA THR A 326 62.35 -32.22 25.56
C THR A 326 61.46 -31.98 26.78
N HIS A 327 61.96 -32.38 27.94
CA HIS A 327 61.34 -32.03 29.22
C HIS A 327 62.01 -30.78 29.80
N THR A 328 61.27 -29.67 29.84
CA THR A 328 61.75 -28.33 30.21
C THR A 328 61.52 -27.96 31.68
N ALA A 329 61.18 -28.94 32.55
CA ALA A 329 60.80 -28.63 33.93
C ALA A 329 62.00 -28.37 34.85
N SER A 330 61.87 -27.33 35.67
CA SER A 330 62.86 -26.90 36.67
C SER A 330 63.09 -27.94 37.76
N SER A 331 62.10 -28.78 38.01
CA SER A 331 62.13 -29.79 39.06
C SER A 331 61.25 -30.98 38.70
N GLY A 332 61.79 -32.18 38.92
CA GLY A 332 61.22 -33.45 38.44
C GLY A 332 62.05 -34.03 37.30
N GLY A 333 61.57 -35.12 36.73
CA GLY A 333 62.21 -35.75 35.59
C GLY A 333 61.15 -36.25 34.62
N VAL A 334 61.61 -36.71 33.46
CA VAL A 334 60.74 -37.53 32.62
C VAL A 334 60.45 -38.79 33.42
N ALA A 335 59.24 -38.86 33.96
CA ALA A 335 58.71 -40.09 34.52
C ALA A 335 58.43 -41.04 33.35
N ILE A 336 59.45 -41.76 32.91
CA ILE A 336 59.25 -42.96 32.11
C ILE A 336 58.95 -44.03 33.15
N THR A 337 57.68 -44.35 33.30
CA THR A 337 57.21 -45.18 34.40
C THR A 337 56.27 -46.22 33.84
N SER A 338 56.62 -47.49 34.04
CA SER A 338 55.72 -48.59 33.82
C SER A 338 55.08 -48.95 35.16
N THR A 339 53.77 -48.80 35.28
CA THR A 339 53.02 -49.23 36.47
C THR A 339 52.89 -50.76 36.55
N ALA A 340 53.36 -51.49 35.52
CA ALA A 340 53.29 -52.94 35.41
C ALA A 340 54.62 -53.64 34.99
N GLY A 341 55.78 -52.95 34.90
CA GLY A 341 57.03 -53.52 34.38
C GLY A 341 58.29 -52.63 34.49
N TYR A 342 59.33 -52.90 33.68
CA TYR A 342 60.58 -52.11 33.62
C TYR A 342 60.52 -51.05 32.51
N VAL A 343 61.46 -50.11 32.56
CA VAL A 343 61.59 -49.01 31.61
C VAL A 343 62.95 -49.10 30.94
N ASP A 344 62.96 -49.29 29.62
CA ASP A 344 64.17 -49.36 28.79
C ASP A 344 64.60 -47.94 28.37
N VAL A 345 65.76 -47.49 28.86
CA VAL A 345 66.33 -46.17 28.55
C VAL A 345 67.59 -46.35 27.73
N GLU A 346 67.41 -46.33 26.40
CA GLU A 346 68.39 -46.67 25.36
C GLU A 346 69.83 -46.35 25.72
N SER A 347 70.11 -45.05 25.91
CA SER A 347 71.42 -44.50 26.15
C SER A 347 71.54 -43.84 27.55
N VAL A 348 70.88 -44.34 28.64
CA VAL A 348 71.57 -44.36 29.92
C VAL A 348 71.66 -42.96 30.48
N ARG A 349 72.73 -42.51 31.13
CA ARG A 349 73.78 -41.98 30.28
C ARG A 349 74.79 -43.08 30.02
N PHE A 350 74.41 -43.82 29.02
CA PHE A 350 75.19 -44.36 27.95
C PHE A 350 75.52 -43.15 27.11
N THR A 351 76.15 -42.29 27.82
CA THR A 351 77.35 -41.70 27.37
C THR A 351 78.32 -42.78 27.70
N SER A 352 78.46 -43.69 26.76
CA SER A 352 79.27 -44.90 26.88
C SER A 352 79.00 -45.83 28.08
N ASN A 353 80.04 -46.42 28.67
CA ASN A 353 80.07 -47.78 29.28
C ASN A 353 79.74 -47.83 30.76
N ALA A 354 79.07 -46.78 31.12
CA ALA A 354 78.68 -46.47 32.43
C ALA A 354 77.81 -45.28 32.10
N ILE A 355 76.56 -45.32 32.45
CA ILE A 355 76.02 -45.77 33.74
C ILE A 355 76.87 -45.43 34.99
N GLY A 356 77.99 -44.73 35.02
CA GLY A 356 78.42 -43.56 34.30
C GLY A 356 77.32 -42.76 33.65
N ILE A 357 77.83 -41.74 33.05
CA ILE A 357 77.11 -40.52 32.92
C ILE A 357 77.97 -39.70 31.97
N SER A 358 77.43 -38.72 31.25
CA SER A 358 78.19 -38.12 30.13
C SER A 358 79.49 -37.55 30.60
N GLY A 359 80.59 -38.04 30.01
CA GLY A 359 81.95 -37.63 30.30
C GLY A 359 82.64 -38.41 31.43
N ASP A 360 81.93 -38.85 32.46
CA ASP A 360 82.39 -39.93 33.35
C ASP A 360 81.44 -41.07 33.14
N THR A 361 81.56 -41.50 31.91
CA THR A 361 80.85 -42.55 31.26
C THR A 361 81.22 -43.89 31.86
N ASP A 362 81.72 -43.89 33.12
CA ASP A 362 82.56 -44.85 33.85
C ASP A 362 82.46 -44.74 35.39
N ILE A 363 81.36 -44.22 36.01
CA ILE A 363 81.18 -44.12 37.49
C ILE A 363 80.94 -45.43 38.21
N ILE A 364 79.73 -45.94 38.02
CA ILE A 364 79.57 -47.34 38.00
C ILE A 364 80.12 -47.61 36.64
N THR A 365 81.45 -47.63 36.53
CA THR A 365 82.09 -48.41 35.49
C THR A 365 81.58 -49.77 35.84
N LEU A 366 80.50 -50.12 35.19
CA LEU A 366 80.00 -51.45 35.24
C LEU A 366 81.07 -52.24 34.48
N SER A 367 82.15 -52.60 35.19
CA SER A 367 83.29 -53.39 34.71
C SER A 367 83.01 -54.88 35.00
N SER A 368 83.71 -55.83 34.37
CA SER A 368 83.29 -57.25 34.40
C SER A 368 83.76 -57.99 35.66
N ALA A 369 82.81 -58.60 36.38
CA ALA A 369 82.99 -59.25 37.68
C ALA A 369 83.41 -58.34 38.87
N SER A 370 83.76 -57.07 38.61
CA SER A 370 83.67 -55.99 39.58
C SER A 370 82.79 -54.92 38.99
N VAL A 371 81.64 -54.65 39.60
CA VAL A 371 81.11 -53.29 39.53
C VAL A 371 82.25 -52.44 40.07
N ALA A 372 83.06 -51.85 39.18
CA ALA A 372 83.94 -50.75 39.51
C ALA A 372 82.98 -49.60 39.66
N VAL A 373 82.27 -49.69 40.78
CA VAL A 373 82.08 -48.56 41.62
C VAL A 373 83.49 -48.06 41.79
N ALA A 374 83.91 -47.15 40.91
CA ALA A 374 85.21 -46.53 41.00
C ALA A 374 85.23 -45.93 42.41
N GLY A 375 85.85 -46.65 43.37
CA GLY A 375 85.54 -46.51 44.81
C GLY A 375 85.24 -47.84 45.56
N ALA A 376 84.58 -47.72 46.71
CA ALA A 376 84.34 -48.81 47.66
C ALA A 376 82.88 -49.33 47.63
N LEU A 377 82.69 -50.64 47.88
CA LEU A 377 81.41 -51.38 47.78
C LEU A 377 81.01 -52.00 49.13
N GLY A 378 79.75 -51.91 49.56
CA GLY A 378 79.25 -52.48 50.84
C GLY A 378 77.80 -53.01 50.74
N SER A 379 77.38 -53.89 51.66
CA SER A 379 76.05 -54.53 51.65
C SER A 379 75.31 -54.50 53.00
N THR A 380 73.99 -54.70 52.97
CA THR A 380 73.03 -54.56 54.09
C THR A 380 72.52 -55.87 54.65
N GLY A 381 72.24 -56.84 53.77
CA GLY A 381 72.34 -58.23 54.17
C GLY A 381 73.79 -58.52 54.51
N ASP A 382 74.01 -59.62 55.22
CA ASP A 382 75.36 -60.12 55.43
C ASP A 382 76.17 -59.96 54.14
N PHE A 383 77.34 -59.32 54.25
CA PHE A 383 78.23 -59.17 53.10
C PHE A 383 78.82 -60.52 52.83
N ASN A 384 78.05 -61.27 52.06
CA ASN A 384 78.26 -62.65 51.80
C ASN A 384 79.02 -62.72 50.50
N VAL A 385 80.32 -62.75 50.62
CA VAL A 385 81.18 -63.20 49.54
C VAL A 385 81.19 -64.72 49.59
N ALA A 386 80.60 -65.32 48.56
CA ALA A 386 80.42 -66.77 48.44
C ALA A 386 79.65 -67.40 49.63
N THR A 387 78.55 -66.76 50.04
CA THR A 387 77.53 -67.21 51.01
C THR A 387 78.00 -67.47 52.44
N THR A 388 79.10 -68.21 52.63
CA THR A 388 79.72 -68.57 53.92
C THR A 388 81.26 -68.49 53.88
N ALA A 389 81.89 -68.35 52.71
CA ALA A 389 83.36 -68.36 52.59
C ALA A 389 84.00 -67.07 53.11
N PHE A 390 83.33 -65.93 52.92
CA PHE A 390 83.59 -64.70 53.65
C PHE A 390 82.27 -64.00 53.87
N THR A 391 81.73 -64.15 55.07
CA THR A 391 80.50 -63.47 55.47
C THR A 391 80.89 -62.50 56.54
N VAL A 392 80.69 -61.22 56.27
CA VAL A 392 80.61 -60.27 57.38
C VAL A 392 79.17 -60.34 57.82
N ALA A 393 78.91 -61.13 58.87
CA ALA A 393 77.57 -61.24 59.43
C ALA A 393 77.14 -59.85 59.88
N SER A 394 76.11 -59.33 59.22
CA SER A 394 75.62 -57.96 59.41
C SER A 394 75.26 -57.68 60.87
N GLY A 395 74.80 -58.71 61.63
CA GLY A 395 74.37 -58.57 63.03
C GLY A 395 75.49 -58.57 64.09
N THR A 396 76.70 -59.01 63.77
CA THR A 396 77.79 -59.10 64.77
C THR A 396 79.10 -58.49 64.27
N GLY A 397 79.20 -58.16 62.98
CA GLY A 397 80.48 -57.88 62.33
C GLY A 397 81.41 -59.09 62.35
N ASN A 398 80.90 -60.25 62.78
CA ASN A 398 81.67 -61.46 62.79
C ASN A 398 81.92 -61.81 61.33
N THR A 399 83.14 -61.55 60.93
CA THR A 399 83.68 -62.00 59.67
C THR A 399 83.97 -63.49 59.82
N ALA A 400 83.06 -64.32 59.35
CA ALA A 400 83.32 -65.74 59.23
C ALA A 400 84.04 -65.98 57.90
N VAL A 401 85.24 -66.56 57.98
CA VAL A 401 85.99 -67.01 56.81
C VAL A 401 85.95 -68.52 56.80
N GLY A 402 85.15 -69.11 55.91
CA GLY A 402 84.91 -70.56 55.85
C GLY A 402 86.12 -71.41 55.44
N GLY A 403 87.31 -70.82 55.28
CA GLY A 403 88.54 -71.49 54.88
C GLY A 403 89.78 -70.84 55.52
N THR A 404 90.94 -71.01 54.90
CA THR A 404 92.20 -70.51 55.45
C THR A 404 92.29 -68.98 55.36
N PHE A 405 92.04 -68.26 56.46
CA PHE A 405 92.25 -66.80 56.56
C PHE A 405 93.73 -66.48 56.79
N SER A 406 94.48 -66.27 55.70
CA SER A 406 95.89 -65.90 55.75
C SER A 406 96.06 -64.37 55.73
N VAL A 407 96.66 -63.78 56.77
CA VAL A 407 96.93 -62.33 56.87
C VAL A 407 98.41 -62.08 56.58
N ALA A 408 98.72 -61.43 55.45
CA ALA A 408 100.11 -61.28 54.99
C ALA A 408 100.94 -60.26 55.80
N GLY A 409 100.29 -59.36 56.55
CA GLY A 409 100.93 -58.39 57.44
C GLY A 409 100.79 -58.75 58.92
N ALA A 410 101.36 -57.93 59.80
CA ALA A 410 101.15 -58.07 61.24
C ALA A 410 99.67 -57.88 61.59
N SER A 411 98.99 -58.97 61.95
CA SER A 411 97.64 -58.90 62.49
C SER A 411 97.69 -58.44 63.94
N THR A 412 96.99 -57.35 64.28
CA THR A 412 96.84 -56.89 65.66
C THR A 412 95.43 -57.28 66.12
N LEU A 413 95.32 -58.37 66.89
CA LEU A 413 94.09 -58.69 67.60
C LEU A 413 94.14 -57.97 68.95
N THR A 414 93.27 -56.98 69.14
CA THR A 414 93.28 -56.08 70.31
C THR A 414 92.66 -56.70 71.57
N SER A 415 92.16 -57.92 71.48
CA SER A 415 91.54 -58.69 72.57
C SER A 415 92.00 -60.14 72.55
N ALA A 416 91.51 -60.95 73.49
CA ALA A 416 91.85 -62.36 73.62
C ALA A 416 91.50 -63.13 72.34
N ALA A 417 92.52 -63.68 71.68
CA ALA A 417 92.37 -64.56 70.53
C ALA A 417 92.34 -66.01 71.01
N THR A 418 91.17 -66.64 70.98
CA THR A 418 91.05 -68.08 71.17
C THR A 418 91.30 -68.79 69.83
N LEU A 419 92.51 -69.34 69.67
CA LEU A 419 92.84 -70.26 68.58
C LEU A 419 92.67 -71.69 69.10
N SER A 420 91.60 -72.36 68.68
CA SER A 420 91.44 -73.80 68.88
C SER A 420 91.69 -74.50 67.54
N SER A 421 92.66 -75.42 67.49
CA SER A 421 92.73 -76.38 66.38
C SER A 421 91.68 -77.46 66.61
N THR A 422 90.65 -77.49 65.76
CA THR A 422 89.71 -78.61 65.66
C THR A 422 90.25 -79.71 64.76
#